data_AF-A0A973E8J4-F1
#
_entry.id   AF-A0A973E8J4-F1
#
_cell.length_a   1.000
_cell.length_b   1.000
_cell.length_c   1.000
_cell.angle_alpha   90.00
_cell.angle_beta   90.00
_cell.angle_gamma   90.00
#
_symmetry.space_group_name_H-M   'P 1'
#
loop_
_entity.id
_entity.type
_entity.pdbx_description
1 polymer ?
#
loop_
_entity_poly.entity_id
_entity_poly.type
_entity_poly.pdbx_seq_one_letter_code
_entity_poly.pdbx_strand_id
1 'polypeptide(L)'
;ERLQAAGVRTQLPDGGFYLFHDFDAHREALVRRGITTSAELTARLLKETGVALLPGSAFGCDPLQLTVRLAYVDFDGGVLLEHCPQRYDDPMGLPTLDKVRAGIQAIVEWLP
;
A
#
# COMPACT_ATOMS: atom_id res chain seq x y z
N GLU A 1 8.79 -4.15 3.05
CA GLU A 1 8.99 -5.46 3.70
C GLU A 1 7.69 -6.22 3.98
N ARG A 2 6.74 -5.71 4.79
CA ARG A 2 5.50 -6.47 5.12
C ARG A 2 4.69 -6.94 3.90
N LEU A 3 4.45 -6.06 2.93
CA LEU A 3 3.75 -6.42 1.69
C LEU A 3 4.51 -7.47 0.87
N GLN A 4 5.84 -7.35 0.83
CA GLN A 4 6.70 -8.33 0.15
C GLN A 4 6.63 -9.70 0.83
N ALA A 5 6.65 -9.75 2.17
CA ALA A 5 6.47 -10.98 2.93
C ALA A 5 5.09 -11.62 2.72
N ALA A 6 4.07 -10.80 2.41
CA ALA A 6 2.74 -11.24 2.01
C ALA A 6 2.64 -11.60 0.52
N GLY A 7 3.75 -11.73 -0.20
CA GLY A 7 3.78 -12.14 -1.61
C GLY A 7 3.40 -11.04 -2.62
N VAL A 8 3.22 -9.80 -2.17
CA VAL A 8 3.02 -8.66 -3.08
C VAL A 8 4.37 -8.23 -3.63
N ARG A 9 4.50 -8.09 -4.95
CA ARG A 9 5.74 -7.61 -5.56
C ARG A 9 5.90 -6.12 -5.27
N THR A 10 7.00 -5.76 -4.62
CA THR A 10 7.29 -4.38 -4.20
C THR A 10 8.64 -3.93 -4.72
N GLN A 11 8.74 -2.70 -5.22
CA GLN A 11 10.01 -2.08 -5.58
C GLN A 11 10.62 -1.38 -4.35
N LEU A 12 11.95 -1.34 -4.27
CA LEU A 12 12.64 -0.50 -3.29
C LEU A 12 12.50 0.97 -3.71
N PRO A 13 12.19 1.89 -2.77
CA PRO A 13 12.13 3.30 -3.09
C PRO A 13 13.54 3.88 -3.22
N ASP A 14 13.87 4.42 -4.39
CA ASP A 14 15.06 5.28 -4.55
C ASP A 14 14.77 6.76 -4.23
N GLY A 15 13.49 7.11 -4.01
CA GLY A 15 13.05 8.45 -3.65
C GLY A 15 11.54 8.63 -3.72
N GLY A 16 11.05 9.78 -3.24
CA GLY A 16 9.63 10.13 -3.23
C GLY A 16 8.83 9.46 -2.11
N PHE A 17 7.51 9.45 -2.28
CA PHE A 17 6.54 8.95 -1.30
C PHE A 17 5.45 8.04 -1.89
N TYR A 18 5.69 7.57 -3.11
CA TYR A 18 4.79 6.67 -3.83
C TYR A 18 5.51 5.41 -4.27
N LEU A 19 4.87 4.26 -4.10
CA LEU A 19 5.38 2.98 -4.55
C LEU A 19 4.32 2.24 -5.36
N PHE A 20 4.75 1.67 -6.49
CA PHE A 20 3.94 0.77 -7.28
C PHE A 20 4.07 -0.66 -6.77
N HIS A 21 2.95 -1.22 -6.36
CA HIS A 21 2.84 -2.57 -5.85
C HIS A 21 2.06 -3.40 -6.84
N ASP A 22 2.46 -4.66 -6.98
CA ASP A 22 1.85 -5.59 -7.92
C ASP A 22 1.34 -6.84 -7.17
N PHE A 23 0.03 -7.05 -7.29
CA PHE A 23 -0.73 -8.10 -6.61
C PHE A 23 -0.94 -9.34 -7.49
N ASP A 24 -0.21 -9.46 -8.61
CA ASP A 24 -0.44 -10.51 -9.60
C ASP A 24 -0.18 -11.91 -9.05
N ALA A 25 0.70 -12.04 -8.05
CA ALA A 25 0.93 -13.29 -7.31
C ALA A 25 -0.35 -13.84 -6.62
N HIS A 26 -1.32 -12.96 -6.34
CA HIS A 26 -2.61 -13.30 -5.73
C HIS A 26 -3.76 -13.42 -6.74
N ARG A 27 -3.47 -13.38 -8.05
CA ARG A 27 -4.47 -13.30 -9.13
C ARG A 27 -5.56 -14.35 -9.02
N GLU A 28 -5.21 -15.63 -8.88
CA GLU A 28 -6.21 -16.70 -8.87
C GLU A 28 -7.22 -16.55 -7.72
N ALA A 29 -6.74 -16.15 -6.54
CA ALA A 29 -7.59 -15.95 -5.38
C ALA A 29 -8.44 -14.66 -5.50
N LEU A 30 -7.88 -13.59 -6.07
CA LEU A 30 -8.61 -12.36 -6.33
C LEU A 30 -9.68 -12.54 -7.41
N VAL A 31 -9.41 -13.34 -8.45
CA VAL A 31 -10.40 -13.71 -9.49
C VAL A 31 -11.56 -14.48 -8.87
N ARG A 32 -11.30 -15.41 -7.93
CA ARG A 32 -12.36 -16.11 -7.17
C ARG A 32 -13.23 -15.17 -6.34
N ARG A 33 -12.71 -13.98 -5.97
CA ARG A 33 -13.45 -12.89 -5.30
C ARG A 33 -14.11 -11.92 -6.29
N GLY A 34 -14.07 -12.21 -7.59
CA GLY A 34 -14.61 -11.36 -8.66
C GLY A 34 -13.78 -10.10 -8.92
N ILE A 35 -12.49 -10.12 -8.61
CA ILE A 35 -11.56 -9.00 -8.80
C ILE A 35 -10.62 -9.36 -9.95
N THR A 36 -10.75 -8.64 -11.06
CA THR A 36 -9.99 -8.91 -12.29
C THR A 36 -9.19 -7.70 -12.76
N THR A 37 -9.56 -6.50 -12.28
CA THR A 37 -8.90 -5.24 -12.65
C THR A 37 -8.30 -4.51 -11.44
N SER A 38 -7.32 -3.63 -11.69
CA SER A 38 -6.77 -2.75 -10.64
C SER A 38 -7.81 -1.80 -10.03
N ALA A 39 -8.80 -1.36 -10.82
CA ALA A 39 -9.91 -0.53 -10.34
C ALA A 39 -10.82 -1.31 -9.36
N GLU A 40 -11.18 -2.55 -9.69
CA GLU A 40 -11.94 -3.42 -8.78
C GLU A 40 -11.15 -3.74 -7.52
N LEU A 41 -9.86 -4.02 -7.64
CA LEU A 41 -8.97 -4.30 -6.51
C LEU A 41 -8.97 -3.14 -5.51
N THR A 42 -8.69 -1.92 -5.99
CA THR A 42 -8.63 -0.73 -5.13
C THR A 42 -9.99 -0.36 -4.54
N ALA A 43 -11.07 -0.46 -5.32
CA ALA A 43 -12.43 -0.20 -4.82
C ALA A 43 -12.84 -1.22 -3.74
N ARG A 44 -12.54 -2.50 -3.94
CA ARG A 44 -12.84 -3.56 -2.98
C ARG A 44 -12.04 -3.38 -1.68
N LEU A 45 -10.75 -3.11 -1.80
CA LEU A 45 -9.85 -2.92 -0.66
C LEU A 45 -10.29 -1.71 0.16
N LEU A 46 -10.62 -0.58 -0.48
CA LEU A 46 -11.18 0.59 0.20
C LEU A 46 -12.49 0.25 0.92
N LYS A 47 -13.41 -0.45 0.25
CA LYS A 47 -14.71 -0.80 0.84
C LYS A 47 -14.59 -1.71 2.06
N GLU A 48 -13.67 -2.66 2.05
CA GLU A 48 -13.58 -3.72 3.07
C GLU A 48 -12.60 -3.40 4.20
N THR A 49 -11.57 -2.58 3.93
CA THR A 49 -10.52 -2.26 4.92
C THR A 49 -10.47 -0.78 5.29
N GLY A 50 -11.10 0.09 4.50
CA GLY A 50 -10.97 1.54 4.64
C GLY A 50 -9.67 2.13 4.05
N VAL A 51 -8.77 1.30 3.52
CA VAL A 51 -7.50 1.77 2.96
C VAL A 51 -7.68 2.21 1.50
N ALA A 52 -7.41 3.48 1.23
CA ALA A 52 -7.48 4.05 -0.11
C ALA A 52 -6.17 3.87 -0.88
N LEU A 53 -6.27 3.36 -2.11
CA LEU A 53 -5.17 3.19 -3.05
C LEU A 53 -5.60 3.68 -4.43
N LEU A 54 -4.64 3.99 -5.31
CA LEU A 54 -4.95 4.38 -6.69
C LEU A 54 -4.66 3.22 -7.65
N PRO A 55 -5.57 2.88 -8.57
CA PRO A 55 -5.37 1.78 -9.50
C PRO A 55 -4.29 2.12 -10.52
N GLY A 56 -3.47 1.14 -10.91
CA GLY A 56 -2.44 1.31 -11.92
C GLY A 56 -2.99 1.78 -13.27
N SER A 57 -4.24 1.41 -13.61
CA SER A 57 -4.91 1.86 -14.82
C SER A 57 -5.07 3.38 -14.93
N ALA A 58 -5.17 4.09 -13.80
CA ALA A 58 -5.19 5.56 -13.78
C ALA A 58 -3.85 6.19 -14.20
N PHE A 59 -2.79 5.39 -14.30
CA PHE A 59 -1.44 5.79 -14.72
C PHE A 59 -1.03 5.19 -16.07
N GLY A 60 -1.98 4.60 -16.81
CA GLY A 60 -1.73 4.02 -18.13
C GLY A 60 -1.25 2.56 -18.11
N CYS A 61 -1.26 1.88 -16.96
CA CYS A 61 -1.06 0.42 -16.93
C CYS A 61 -2.27 -0.29 -17.55
N ASP A 62 -2.06 -1.54 -17.99
CA ASP A 62 -3.16 -2.40 -18.43
C ASP A 62 -4.18 -2.57 -17.28
N PRO A 63 -5.49 -2.35 -17.50
CA PRO A 63 -6.52 -2.53 -16.48
C PRO A 63 -6.50 -3.91 -15.81
N LEU A 64 -6.10 -4.96 -16.53
CA LEU A 64 -6.02 -6.33 -16.03
C LEU A 64 -4.76 -6.59 -15.19
N GLN A 65 -3.74 -5.73 -15.26
CA GLN A 65 -2.62 -5.77 -14.34
C GLN A 65 -3.09 -5.28 -12.97
N LEU A 66 -2.90 -6.12 -11.95
CA LEU A 66 -3.32 -5.85 -10.57
C LEU A 66 -2.28 -4.97 -9.85
N THR A 67 -1.91 -3.87 -10.49
CA THR A 67 -0.97 -2.89 -9.97
C THR A 67 -1.70 -1.73 -9.29
N VAL A 68 -1.10 -1.20 -8.23
CA VAL A 68 -1.64 -0.06 -7.48
C VAL A 68 -0.53 0.89 -7.09
N ARG A 69 -0.85 2.18 -7.02
CA ARG A 69 0.01 3.20 -6.43
C ARG A 69 -0.39 3.42 -4.98
N LEU A 70 0.55 3.14 -4.07
CA LEU A 70 0.41 3.38 -2.63
C LEU A 70 1.21 4.62 -2.24
N ALA A 71 0.60 5.49 -1.43
CA ALA A 71 1.27 6.61 -0.79
C ALA A 71 1.47 6.30 0.71
N TYR A 72 2.66 6.52 1.25
CA TYR A 72 2.98 6.25 2.66
C TYR A 72 3.12 7.53 3.49
N VAL A 73 2.30 8.54 3.18
CA VAL A 73 2.32 9.88 3.79
C VAL A 73 1.07 10.22 4.59
N ASP A 74 0.37 9.20 5.09
CA ASP A 74 -0.83 9.37 5.90
C ASP A 74 -0.47 9.58 7.38
N PHE A 75 0.19 10.71 7.66
CA PHE A 75 0.67 11.11 8.98
C PHE A 75 0.77 12.64 9.10
N ASP A 76 0.86 13.15 10.33
CA ASP A 76 1.06 14.58 10.58
C ASP A 76 2.55 14.95 10.52
N GLY A 77 2.93 15.64 9.44
CA GLY A 77 4.31 16.10 9.24
C GLY A 77 4.75 17.20 10.22
N GLY A 78 3.81 18.01 10.73
CA GLY A 78 4.10 19.06 11.70
C GLY A 78 4.55 18.46 13.03
N VAL A 79 3.80 17.47 13.52
CA VAL A 79 4.15 16.72 14.75
C VAL A 79 5.53 16.06 14.60
N LEU A 80 5.81 15.47 13.44
CA LEU A 80 7.09 14.82 13.14
C LEU A 80 8.27 15.81 13.16
N LEU A 81 8.07 17.02 12.61
CA LEU A 81 9.09 18.06 12.58
C LEU A 81 9.38 18.66 13.97
N GLU A 82 8.33 18.86 14.78
CA GLU A 82 8.47 19.43 16.13
C GLU A 82 9.21 18.51 17.11
N HIS A 83 9.08 17.19 16.94
CA HIS A 83 9.65 16.18 17.84
C HIS A 83 10.90 15.50 17.30
N CYS A 84 11.52 16.06 16.25
CA CYS A 84 12.54 15.37 15.45
C CYS A 84 13.91 15.28 16.18
N PRO A 85 14.40 14.08 16.56
CA PRO A 85 15.82 13.83 16.75
C PRO A 85 16.51 13.72 15.37
N GLN A 86 17.80 14.07 15.30
CA GLN A 86 18.54 14.13 14.03
C GLN A 86 18.67 12.78 13.28
N ARG A 87 18.34 11.65 13.92
CA ARG A 87 18.43 10.32 13.34
C ARG A 87 17.44 9.37 14.03
N TYR A 88 16.77 8.55 13.23
CA TYR A 88 15.97 7.42 13.70
C TYR A 88 16.61 6.11 13.21
N ASP A 89 16.85 5.17 14.12
CA ASP A 89 17.28 3.81 13.76
C ASP A 89 16.09 2.97 13.26
N ASP A 90 14.89 3.21 13.79
CA ASP A 90 13.62 2.67 13.30
C ASP A 90 12.58 3.79 13.11
N PRO A 91 12.57 4.47 11.95
CA PRO A 91 11.59 5.51 11.69
C PRO A 91 10.17 4.96 11.61
N MET A 92 9.98 3.71 11.19
CA MET A 92 8.65 3.10 11.08
C MET A 92 8.04 2.79 12.43
N GLY A 93 8.83 2.68 13.50
CA GLY A 93 8.36 2.51 14.89
C GLY A 93 7.72 3.75 15.52
N LEU A 94 7.75 4.91 14.86
CA LEU A 94 7.24 6.15 15.43
C LEU A 94 5.71 6.15 15.59
N PRO A 95 5.18 6.66 16.72
CA PRO A 95 3.73 6.77 16.94
C PRO A 95 3.00 7.55 15.85
N THR A 96 3.64 8.58 15.29
CA THR A 96 3.06 9.41 14.23
C THR A 96 2.81 8.62 12.93
N LEU A 97 3.46 7.46 12.75
CA LEU A 97 3.29 6.57 11.60
C LEU A 97 2.34 5.39 11.87
N ASP A 98 1.66 5.35 13.02
CA ASP A 98 0.72 4.29 13.39
C ASP A 98 -0.34 4.05 12.31
N LYS A 99 -0.87 5.13 11.74
CA LYS A 99 -1.91 5.05 10.70
C LYS A 99 -1.39 4.41 9.41
N VAL A 100 -0.16 4.76 8.99
CA VAL A 100 0.50 4.13 7.84
C VAL A 100 0.72 2.63 8.10
N ARG A 101 1.21 2.26 9.29
CA ARG A 101 1.41 0.85 9.65
C ARG A 101 0.11 0.08 9.70
N ALA A 102 -0.94 0.65 10.29
CA ALA A 102 -2.26 0.06 10.36
C ALA A 102 -2.85 -0.18 8.96
N GLY A 103 -2.70 0.79 8.04
CA GLY A 103 -3.13 0.62 6.65
C GLY A 103 -2.39 -0.50 5.92
N ILE A 104 -1.06 -0.58 6.06
CA ILE A 104 -0.26 -1.68 5.49
C ILE A 104 -0.69 -3.02 6.08
N GLN A 105 -0.90 -3.09 7.39
CA GLN A 105 -1.33 -4.31 8.07
C GLN A 105 -2.70 -4.76 7.58
N ALA A 106 -3.66 -3.83 7.44
CA ALA A 106 -4.99 -4.14 6.94
C ALA A 106 -4.97 -4.68 5.50
N ILE A 107 -4.06 -4.19 4.64
CA ILE A 107 -3.85 -4.77 3.30
C ILE A 107 -3.36 -6.21 3.42
N VAL A 108 -2.36 -6.48 4.27
CA VAL A 108 -1.78 -7.82 4.43
C VAL A 108 -2.81 -8.81 4.94
N GLU A 109 -3.62 -8.43 5.94
CA GLU A 109 -4.66 -9.29 6.52
C GLU A 109 -5.84 -9.52 5.58
N TRP A 110 -6.07 -8.60 4.63
CA TRP A 110 -7.13 -8.71 3.63
C TRP A 110 -6.77 -9.62 2.44
N LEU A 111 -5.47 -9.89 2.25
CA LEU A 111 -5.00 -10.82 1.24
C LEU A 111 -5.46 -12.25 1.55
N PRO A 112 -5.73 -13.05 0.50
CA PRO A 112 -6.25 -14.41 0.63
C PRO A 112 -5.25 -15.42 1.20
#